data_AF-A0A8D4J059-F1
#
_entry.id   AF-A0A8D4J059-F1
#
_cell.length_a   1.000
_cell.length_b   1.000
_cell.length_c   1.000
_cell.angle_alpha   90.00
_cell.angle_beta   90.00
_cell.angle_gamma   90.00
#
_symmetry.space_group_name_H-M   'P 1'
#
loop_
_entity.id
_entity.type
_entity.pdbx_description
1 polymer ?
#
loop_
_entity_poly.entity_id
_entity_poly.type
_entity_poly.pdbx_seq_one_letter_code
_entity_poly.pdbx_strand_id
1 'polypeptide(L)'
;MPLLCISLLALLLLPLSLSCGNKRSQEDVRNDYMAIVKTRLDNTRESVTSAVQNLTCPRERKHKLPNCTSNVDVVTSLHNLTCIMMYLRLDHTDRLASSVLNSIRCPCLERPTKQPSVRSKRRRATTTRQRRNEHKKSRRQKKLCRAKAILSKMTVCYQILNTMNS
;
A
#
# COMPACT_ATOMS: atom_id res chain seq x y z
N MET A 1 33.38 12.21 -30.50
CA MET A 1 32.38 11.21 -30.05
C MET A 1 31.85 11.59 -28.66
N PRO A 2 30.81 12.44 -28.54
CA PRO A 2 30.28 12.88 -27.25
C PRO A 2 28.99 12.16 -26.82
N LEU A 3 28.41 11.33 -27.70
CA LEU A 3 27.08 10.74 -27.49
C LEU A 3 27.06 9.59 -26.46
N LEU A 4 28.20 8.93 -26.21
CA LEU A 4 28.28 7.83 -25.25
C LEU A 4 28.26 8.30 -23.78
N CYS A 5 28.74 9.52 -23.50
CA CYS A 5 28.77 10.07 -22.15
C CYS A 5 27.38 10.47 -21.62
N ILE A 6 26.44 10.81 -22.51
CA ILE A 6 25.08 11.23 -22.13
C ILE A 6 24.22 10.00 -21.78
N SER A 7 24.47 8.86 -22.42
CA SER A 7 23.74 7.60 -22.19
C SER A 7 24.00 7.02 -20.78
N LEU A 8 25.23 7.13 -20.28
CA LEU A 8 25.61 6.66 -18.94
C LEU A 8 25.00 7.51 -17.81
N LEU A 9 24.93 8.83 -18.00
CA LEU A 9 24.30 9.75 -17.04
C LEU A 9 22.78 9.52 -16.92
N ALA A 10 22.11 9.18 -18.03
CA ALA A 10 20.69 8.83 -17.99
C ALA A 10 20.41 7.59 -17.12
N LEU A 11 21.28 6.57 -17.16
CA LEU A 11 21.17 5.37 -16.33
C LEU A 11 21.35 5.66 -14.84
N LEU A 12 22.23 6.59 -14.47
CA LEU A 12 22.44 7.03 -13.08
C LEU A 12 21.31 7.93 -12.56
N LEU A 13 20.62 8.64 -13.46
CA LEU A 13 19.46 9.48 -13.17
C LEU A 13 18.14 8.71 -13.23
N LEU A 14 18.15 7.40 -13.57
CA LEU A 14 16.95 6.59 -13.42
C LEU A 14 16.56 6.60 -11.93
N PRO A 15 15.36 7.07 -11.59
CA PRO A 15 14.96 7.18 -10.20
C PRO A 15 15.03 5.80 -9.56
N LEU A 16 15.60 5.72 -8.34
CA LEU A 16 15.69 4.48 -7.55
C LEU A 16 14.34 3.77 -7.34
N SER A 17 13.23 4.45 -7.66
CA SER A 17 11.89 3.86 -7.69
C SER A 17 11.64 2.90 -8.85
N LEU A 18 12.46 2.90 -9.91
CA LEU A 18 12.33 1.98 -11.05
C LEU A 18 13.10 0.67 -10.86
N SER A 19 14.13 0.63 -10.03
CA SER A 19 14.94 -0.58 -9.79
C SER A 19 14.86 -1.00 -8.33
N CYS A 20 13.95 -1.91 -8.01
CA CYS A 20 14.00 -2.68 -6.76
C CYS A 20 14.88 -3.92 -6.91
N GLY A 21 16.01 -3.76 -7.60
CA GLY A 21 16.97 -4.84 -7.87
C GLY A 21 17.64 -5.38 -6.60
N ASN A 22 17.73 -4.56 -5.54
CA ASN A 22 18.29 -4.94 -4.24
C ASN A 22 17.22 -4.89 -3.14
N LYS A 23 16.13 -5.67 -3.27
CA LYS A 23 15.25 -5.91 -2.12
C LYS A 23 16.07 -6.54 -1.00
N ARG A 24 15.83 -6.09 0.24
CA ARG A 24 16.44 -6.73 1.41
C ARG A 24 16.07 -8.21 1.48
N SER A 25 16.98 -9.01 2.03
CA SER A 25 16.77 -10.43 2.23
C SER A 25 15.54 -10.68 3.11
N GLN A 26 14.96 -11.88 3.00
CA GLN A 26 13.85 -12.27 3.86
C GLN A 26 14.21 -12.19 5.35
N GLU A 27 15.47 -12.49 5.69
CA GLU A 27 16.00 -12.39 7.05
C GLU A 27 16.05 -10.95 7.56
N ASP A 28 16.58 -10.01 6.77
CA ASP A 28 16.61 -8.58 7.12
C ASP A 28 15.19 -8.05 7.36
N VAL A 29 14.26 -8.37 6.45
CA VAL A 29 12.85 -7.94 6.56
C VAL A 29 12.16 -8.57 7.77
N ARG A 30 12.51 -9.81 8.13
CA ARG A 30 12.04 -10.49 9.35
C ARG A 30 12.55 -9.78 10.60
N ASN A 31 13.83 -9.44 10.64
CA ASN A 31 14.45 -8.78 11.79
C ASN A 31 13.82 -7.40 12.03
N ASP A 32 13.67 -6.61 10.97
CA ASP A 32 12.95 -5.33 11.03
C ASP A 32 11.49 -5.51 11.45
N TYR A 33 10.85 -6.61 11.04
CA TYR A 33 9.49 -6.93 11.47
C TYR A 33 9.39 -7.12 12.99
N MET A 34 10.27 -7.93 13.55
CA MET A 34 10.30 -8.19 15.00
C MET A 34 10.64 -6.93 15.80
N ALA A 35 11.51 -6.07 15.29
CA ALA A 35 11.96 -4.87 15.98
C ALA A 35 10.94 -3.71 15.94
N ILE A 36 10.31 -3.45 14.78
CA ILE A 36 9.56 -2.20 14.55
C ILE A 36 8.20 -2.45 13.90
N VAL A 37 8.13 -3.30 12.88
CA VAL A 37 6.91 -3.37 12.05
C VAL A 37 5.77 -4.05 12.79
N LYS A 38 6.03 -5.08 13.60
CA LYS A 38 5.01 -5.84 14.33
C LYS A 38 4.10 -4.93 15.16
N THR A 39 4.67 -4.11 16.03
CA THR A 39 3.91 -3.17 16.86
C THR A 39 3.10 -2.18 16.02
N ARG A 40 3.66 -1.68 14.91
CA ARG A 40 2.93 -0.77 14.01
C ARG A 40 1.79 -1.48 13.29
N LEU A 41 1.98 -2.74 12.90
CA LEU A 41 0.96 -3.56 12.26
C LEU A 41 -0.22 -3.80 13.21
N ASP A 42 0.07 -4.17 14.45
CA ASP A 42 -0.94 -4.42 15.48
C ASP A 42 -1.74 -3.14 15.82
N ASN A 43 -1.04 -2.02 16.04
CA ASN A 43 -1.68 -0.72 16.31
C ASN A 43 -2.56 -0.24 15.13
N THR A 44 -2.07 -0.37 13.90
CA THR A 44 -2.85 -0.02 12.70
C THR A 44 -4.04 -0.95 12.54
N ARG A 45 -3.90 -2.25 12.83
CA ARG A 45 -4.99 -3.22 12.79
C ARG A 45 -6.08 -2.88 13.79
N GLU A 46 -5.72 -2.54 15.02
CA GLU A 46 -6.67 -2.09 16.04
C GLU A 46 -7.39 -0.82 15.57
N SER A 47 -6.64 0.21 15.18
CA SER A 47 -7.18 1.50 14.72
C SER A 47 -8.16 1.34 13.54
N VAL A 48 -7.80 0.55 12.52
CA VAL A 48 -8.67 0.27 11.38
C VAL A 48 -9.87 -0.58 11.78
N THR A 49 -9.69 -1.56 12.68
CA THR A 49 -10.79 -2.39 13.17
C THR A 49 -11.83 -1.55 13.90
N SER A 50 -11.41 -0.69 14.82
CA SER A 50 -12.28 0.26 15.51
C SER A 50 -12.99 1.20 14.53
N ALA A 51 -12.29 1.67 13.49
CA ALA A 51 -12.90 2.51 12.46
C ALA A 51 -13.95 1.79 11.59
N VAL A 52 -13.94 0.45 11.52
CA VAL A 52 -14.92 -0.34 10.75
C VAL A 52 -15.94 -1.10 11.59
N GLN A 53 -15.88 -1.07 12.92
CA GLN A 53 -16.79 -1.81 13.80
C GLN A 53 -18.27 -1.57 13.47
N ASN A 54 -18.61 -0.32 13.13
CA ASN A 54 -19.98 0.09 12.79
C ASN A 54 -20.27 0.10 11.28
N LEU A 55 -19.40 -0.51 10.47
CA LEU A 55 -19.49 -0.50 9.01
C LEU A 55 -19.66 -1.92 8.47
N THR A 56 -20.69 -2.13 7.65
CA THR A 56 -20.76 -3.36 6.85
C THR A 56 -19.73 -3.29 5.74
N CYS A 57 -18.69 -4.12 5.83
CA CYS A 57 -17.75 -4.30 4.74
C CYS A 57 -18.32 -5.33 3.76
N PRO A 58 -18.76 -4.92 2.55
CA PRO A 58 -19.18 -5.90 1.55
C PRO A 58 -18.01 -6.86 1.31
N ARG A 59 -18.28 -8.18 1.33
CA ARG A 59 -17.30 -9.21 0.98
C ARG A 59 -16.61 -8.76 -0.31
N GLU A 60 -15.31 -8.57 -0.23
CA GLU A 60 -14.50 -7.89 -1.24
C GLU A 60 -14.50 -8.64 -2.58
N ARG A 61 -15.57 -8.50 -3.35
CA ARG A 61 -15.54 -8.85 -4.76
C ARG A 61 -14.82 -7.72 -5.49
N LYS A 62 -13.67 -8.05 -6.09
CA LYS A 62 -13.09 -7.50 -7.34
C LYS A 62 -11.71 -6.84 -7.32
N HIS A 63 -10.89 -6.98 -6.28
CA HIS A 63 -9.44 -6.81 -6.47
C HIS A 63 -8.72 -7.98 -5.80
N LYS A 64 -8.16 -8.88 -6.61
CA LYS A 64 -7.25 -9.93 -6.15
C LYS A 64 -6.09 -9.24 -5.44
N LEU A 65 -6.17 -9.11 -4.11
CA LEU A 65 -5.01 -8.71 -3.32
C LEU A 65 -3.97 -9.83 -3.45
N PRO A 66 -2.68 -9.48 -3.58
CA PRO A 66 -1.62 -10.47 -3.50
C PRO A 66 -1.79 -11.33 -2.24
N ASN A 67 -1.70 -12.65 -2.41
CA ASN A 67 -1.64 -13.57 -1.29
C ASN A 67 -0.18 -13.93 -1.04
N CYS A 68 0.18 -14.07 0.22
CA CYS A 68 1.43 -14.71 0.59
C CYS A 68 1.20 -16.21 0.72
N THR A 69 2.01 -16.98 0.01
CA THR A 69 2.14 -18.44 0.13
C THR A 69 3.63 -18.76 0.23
N SER A 70 3.98 -19.90 0.81
CA SER A 70 5.38 -20.34 0.97
C SER A 70 6.16 -20.41 -0.35
N ASN A 71 5.48 -20.61 -1.47
CA ASN A 71 6.11 -20.81 -2.77
C ASN A 71 6.32 -19.49 -3.56
N VAL A 72 5.88 -18.35 -3.01
CA VAL A 72 5.97 -17.03 -3.65
C VAL A 72 6.88 -16.15 -2.81
N ASP A 73 7.64 -15.27 -3.47
CA ASP A 73 8.44 -14.25 -2.78
C ASP A 73 7.54 -13.39 -1.85
N VAL A 74 7.62 -13.69 -0.55
CA VAL A 74 6.84 -13.06 0.52
C VAL A 74 7.17 -11.56 0.61
N VAL A 75 8.43 -11.17 0.37
CA VAL A 75 8.86 -9.77 0.41
C VAL A 75 8.22 -8.99 -0.74
N THR A 76 8.17 -9.59 -1.94
CA THR A 76 7.44 -9.00 -3.07
C THR A 76 5.94 -8.85 -2.79
N SER A 77 5.32 -9.85 -2.17
CA SER A 77 3.91 -9.77 -1.79
C SER A 77 3.64 -8.69 -0.74
N LEU A 78 4.49 -8.58 0.28
CA LEU A 78 4.46 -7.52 1.28
C LEU A 78 4.61 -6.13 0.66
N HIS A 79 5.56 -5.97 -0.26
CA HIS A 79 5.75 -4.72 -0.99
C HIS A 79 4.50 -4.33 -1.78
N ASN A 80 3.95 -5.26 -2.57
CA ASN A 80 2.73 -5.01 -3.35
C ASN A 80 1.53 -4.64 -2.48
N LEU A 81 1.30 -5.38 -1.38
CA LEU A 81 0.25 -5.08 -0.41
C LEU A 81 0.42 -3.68 0.19
N THR A 82 1.65 -3.34 0.57
CA THR A 82 2.00 -2.05 1.16
C THR A 82 1.78 -0.91 0.17
N CYS A 83 2.16 -1.08 -1.09
CA CYS A 83 1.90 -0.08 -2.12
C CYS A 83 0.41 0.12 -2.36
N ILE A 84 -0.37 -0.96 -2.42
CA ILE A 84 -1.83 -0.86 -2.54
C ILE A 84 -2.42 -0.09 -1.34
N MET A 85 -1.93 -0.35 -0.13
CA MET A 85 -2.35 0.33 1.10
C MET A 85 -2.04 1.83 1.05
N MET A 86 -0.83 2.21 0.64
CA MET A 86 -0.43 3.60 0.48
C MET A 86 -1.32 4.36 -0.51
N TYR A 87 -1.77 3.69 -1.58
CA TYR A 87 -2.74 4.28 -2.52
C TYR A 87 -4.14 4.49 -1.96
N LEU A 88 -4.48 3.87 -0.82
CA LEU A 88 -5.75 4.14 -0.15
C LEU A 88 -5.76 5.55 0.45
N ARG A 89 -4.61 6.16 0.74
CA ARG A 89 -4.47 7.48 1.38
C ARG A 89 -5.34 7.56 2.62
N LEU A 90 -5.04 6.68 3.58
CA LEU A 90 -5.70 6.60 4.88
C LEU A 90 -4.66 6.89 5.95
N ASP A 91 -4.87 7.94 6.73
CA ASP A 91 -3.94 8.39 7.77
C ASP A 91 -3.56 7.27 8.76
N HIS A 92 -4.51 6.36 9.05
CA HIS A 92 -4.30 5.19 9.91
C HIS A 92 -3.21 4.22 9.41
N THR A 93 -2.91 4.22 8.11
CA THR A 93 -2.02 3.25 7.46
C THR A 93 -0.67 3.82 7.07
N ASP A 94 -0.50 5.14 7.07
CA ASP A 94 0.69 5.80 6.51
C ASP A 94 1.96 5.42 7.26
N ARG A 95 1.93 5.45 8.60
CA ARG A 95 3.09 5.09 9.44
C ARG A 95 3.52 3.64 9.28
N LEU A 96 2.56 2.72 9.11
CA LEU A 96 2.84 1.31 8.84
C LEU A 96 3.44 1.16 7.44
N ALA A 97 2.84 1.79 6.43
CA ALA A 97 3.31 1.70 5.06
C ALA A 97 4.75 2.19 4.93
N SER A 98 5.08 3.35 5.51
CA SER A 98 6.46 3.86 5.53
C SER A 98 7.43 2.90 6.20
N SER A 99 7.05 2.29 7.34
CA SER A 99 7.91 1.31 8.02
C SER A 99 8.19 0.08 7.17
N VAL A 100 7.18 -0.47 6.51
CA VAL A 100 7.35 -1.67 5.68
C VAL A 100 8.19 -1.36 4.44
N LEU A 101 7.95 -0.23 3.77
CA LEU A 101 8.76 0.19 2.62
C LEU A 101 10.21 0.46 3.01
N ASN A 102 10.45 1.06 4.19
CA ASN A 102 11.80 1.29 4.70
C ASN A 102 12.52 -0.02 5.02
N SER A 103 11.80 -1.01 5.56
CA SER A 103 12.36 -2.33 5.80
C SER A 103 12.74 -3.05 4.50
N ILE A 104 11.87 -3.00 3.49
CA ILE A 104 12.11 -3.64 2.19
C ILE A 104 13.17 -2.86 1.37
N ARG A 105 13.32 -1.56 1.64
CA ARG A 105 14.14 -0.59 0.88
C ARG A 105 13.73 -0.45 -0.59
N CYS A 106 12.44 -0.54 -0.85
CA CYS A 106 11.87 -0.41 -2.19
C CYS A 106 10.64 0.51 -2.11
N PRO A 107 10.68 1.72 -2.69
CA PRO A 107 9.52 2.60 -2.71
C PRO A 107 8.44 2.07 -3.66
N CYS A 108 7.26 2.68 -3.64
CA CYS A 108 6.23 2.37 -4.62
C CYS A 108 6.35 3.28 -5.84
N LEU A 109 6.20 2.73 -7.04
CA LEU A 109 6.11 3.52 -8.28
C LEU A 109 4.90 4.44 -8.22
N GLU A 110 5.10 5.76 -8.25
CA GLU A 110 3.99 6.72 -8.28
C GLU A 110 2.97 6.32 -9.35
N ARG A 111 1.69 6.19 -8.95
CA ARG A 111 0.65 6.03 -9.96
C ARG A 111 0.64 7.28 -10.83
N PRO A 112 0.57 7.14 -12.17
CA PRO A 112 0.37 8.30 -13.03
C PRO A 112 -0.88 9.02 -12.53
N THR A 113 -0.66 10.25 -12.06
CA THR A 113 -1.71 11.16 -11.62
C THR A 113 -2.65 11.26 -12.80
N LYS A 114 -3.85 10.64 -12.71
CA LYS A 114 -4.85 10.76 -13.77
C LYS A 114 -4.97 12.25 -14.08
N GLN A 115 -4.60 12.65 -15.30
CA GLN A 115 -4.78 14.01 -15.78
C GLN A 115 -6.16 14.49 -15.33
N PRO A 116 -6.28 15.69 -14.74
CA PRO A 116 -7.57 16.21 -14.35
C PRO A 116 -8.43 16.27 -15.61
N SER A 117 -9.41 15.38 -15.73
CA SER A 117 -10.35 15.46 -16.83
C SER A 117 -11.09 16.78 -16.67
N VAL A 118 -10.91 17.66 -17.64
CA VAL A 118 -11.55 18.97 -17.72
C VAL A 118 -13.04 18.74 -18.00
N ARG A 119 -13.78 18.27 -16.99
CA ARG A 119 -15.24 18.30 -17.03
C ARG A 119 -15.67 19.69 -16.60
N SER A 120 -16.08 20.48 -17.58
CA SER A 120 -16.74 21.78 -17.45
C SER A 120 -17.80 21.75 -16.33
N LYS A 121 -17.56 22.53 -15.27
CA LYS A 121 -18.50 22.69 -14.14
C LYS A 121 -19.76 23.42 -14.61
N ARG A 122 -20.86 22.71 -14.82
CA ARG A 122 -22.20 23.34 -14.87
C ARG A 122 -22.72 23.46 -13.43
N ARG A 123 -22.79 24.69 -12.91
CA ARG A 123 -23.33 25.03 -11.59
C ARG A 123 -24.83 24.70 -11.54
N ARG A 124 -25.23 23.74 -10.70
CA ARG A 124 -26.56 23.72 -10.06
C ARG A 124 -26.33 23.46 -8.57
N ALA A 125 -26.43 24.52 -7.78
CA ALA A 125 -26.21 24.52 -6.35
C ALA A 125 -27.57 24.43 -5.66
N THR A 126 -27.78 23.36 -4.87
CA THR A 126 -28.23 23.36 -3.46
C THR A 126 -28.70 21.97 -3.01
N THR A 127 -29.29 21.15 -3.88
CA THR A 127 -29.69 19.75 -3.56
C THR A 127 -28.57 18.70 -3.68
N THR A 128 -27.44 19.07 -4.27
CA THR A 128 -26.33 18.14 -4.60
C THR A 128 -25.33 17.91 -3.45
N ARG A 129 -25.38 18.69 -2.37
CA ARG A 129 -24.40 18.61 -1.26
C ARG A 129 -24.55 17.34 -0.43
N GLN A 130 -25.78 16.90 -0.13
CA GLN A 130 -26.02 15.67 0.63
C GLN A 130 -25.53 14.42 -0.11
N ARG A 131 -25.92 14.25 -1.38
CA ARG A 131 -25.46 13.12 -2.23
C ARG A 131 -23.93 13.06 -2.34
N ARG A 132 -23.26 14.22 -2.40
CA ARG A 132 -21.78 14.29 -2.46
C ARG A 132 -21.13 13.83 -1.15
N ASN A 133 -21.72 14.15 0.00
CA ASN A 133 -21.22 13.74 1.30
C ASN A 133 -21.43 12.23 1.55
N GLU A 134 -22.59 11.69 1.18
CA GLU A 134 -22.85 10.24 1.25
C GLU A 134 -21.91 9.44 0.36
N HIS A 135 -21.66 9.91 -0.87
CA HIS A 135 -20.71 9.28 -1.77
C HIS A 135 -19.27 9.33 -1.21
N LYS A 136 -18.88 10.44 -0.57
CA LYS A 136 -17.58 10.56 0.11
C LYS A 136 -17.47 9.59 1.29
N LYS A 137 -18.53 9.47 2.11
CA LYS A 137 -18.61 8.54 3.25
C LYS A 137 -18.50 7.08 2.77
N SER A 138 -19.27 6.70 1.74
CA SER A 138 -19.20 5.37 1.13
C SER A 138 -17.81 5.04 0.57
N ARG A 139 -17.15 6.01 -0.09
CA ARG A 139 -15.79 5.82 -0.59
C ARG A 139 -14.77 5.64 0.53
N ARG A 140 -14.90 6.39 1.65
CA ARG A 140 -14.04 6.24 2.82
C ARG A 140 -14.24 4.87 3.47
N GLN A 141 -15.48 4.42 3.65
CA GLN A 141 -15.81 3.08 4.13
C GLN A 141 -15.18 1.98 3.26
N LYS A 142 -15.31 2.07 1.94
CA LYS A 142 -14.68 1.10 1.01
C LYS A 142 -13.17 1.04 1.17
N LYS A 143 -12.51 2.18 1.37
CA LYS A 143 -11.07 2.23 1.63
C LYS A 143 -10.70 1.57 2.96
N LEU A 144 -11.44 1.86 4.03
CA LEU A 144 -11.20 1.27 5.36
C LEU A 144 -11.37 -0.26 5.34
N CYS A 145 -12.43 -0.75 4.69
CA CYS A 145 -12.62 -2.19 4.50
C CYS A 145 -11.45 -2.83 3.74
N ARG A 146 -11.01 -2.19 2.66
CA ARG A 146 -9.85 -2.63 1.88
C ARG A 146 -8.54 -2.62 2.68
N ALA A 147 -8.35 -1.62 3.54
CA ALA A 147 -7.21 -1.59 4.45
C ALA A 147 -7.25 -2.76 5.43
N LYS A 148 -8.42 -3.06 6.02
CA LYS A 148 -8.59 -4.21 6.92
C LYS A 148 -8.20 -5.53 6.26
N ALA A 149 -8.58 -5.74 5.00
CA ALA A 149 -8.20 -6.95 4.27
C ALA A 149 -6.71 -7.01 3.95
N ILE A 150 -6.09 -5.88 3.58
CA ILE A 150 -4.63 -5.81 3.36
C ILE A 150 -3.89 -6.17 4.66
N LEU A 151 -4.30 -5.61 5.80
CA LEU A 151 -3.67 -5.90 7.10
C LEU A 151 -3.79 -7.37 7.48
N SER A 152 -4.94 -7.99 7.19
CA SER A 152 -5.13 -9.44 7.36
C SER A 152 -4.13 -10.23 6.51
N LYS A 153 -3.95 -9.88 5.23
CA LYS A 153 -2.97 -10.53 4.34
C LYS A 153 -1.54 -10.32 4.78
N MET A 154 -1.16 -9.09 5.16
CA MET A 154 0.18 -8.77 5.68
C MET A 154 0.51 -9.58 6.94
N THR A 155 -0.47 -9.77 7.82
CA THR A 155 -0.30 -10.61 9.02
C THR A 155 0.07 -12.05 8.62
N VAL A 156 -0.66 -12.63 7.66
CA VAL A 156 -0.34 -13.97 7.14
C VAL A 156 1.03 -14.02 6.48
N CYS A 157 1.40 -12.98 5.71
CA CYS A 157 2.73 -12.89 5.11
C CYS A 157 3.84 -12.94 6.16
N TYR A 158 3.73 -12.16 7.23
CA TYR A 158 4.72 -12.15 8.30
C TYR A 158 4.73 -13.46 9.10
N GLN A 159 3.59 -14.12 9.28
CA GLN A 159 3.56 -15.46 9.87
C GLN A 159 4.37 -16.45 9.02
N ILE A 160 4.13 -16.48 7.71
CA ILE A 160 4.88 -17.33 6.77
C ILE A 160 6.38 -16.98 6.83
N LEU A 161 6.72 -15.69 6.74
CA LEU A 161 8.11 -15.22 6.80
C LEU A 161 8.84 -15.68 8.07
N ASN A 162 8.13 -15.71 9.22
CA ASN A 162 8.70 -16.16 10.48
C ASN A 162 8.86 -17.69 10.55
N THR A 163 7.99 -18.45 9.88
CA THR A 163 8.06 -19.93 9.87
C THR A 163 9.08 -20.51 8.89
N MET A 164 9.44 -19.80 7.82
CA MET A 164 10.35 -20.31 6.78
C MET A 164 11.84 -20.31 7.20
N ASN A 165 12.16 -19.59 8.28
CA ASN A 165 13.52 -19.40 8.79
C ASN A 165 13.65 -19.93 10.24
N SER A 166 12.89 -20.97 10.60
CA SER A 166 12.98 -21.70 11.87
C SER A 166 13.56 -23.09 11.65
#